data_AF-E9G9Z2-F1
#
_entry.id   AF-E9G9Z2-F1
#
_cell.length_a   1.000
_cell.length_b   1.000
_cell.length_c   1.000
_cell.angle_alpha   90.00
_cell.angle_beta   90.00
_cell.angle_gamma   90.00
#
_symmetry.space_group_name_H-M   'P 1'
#
loop_
_entity.id
_entity.type
_entity.pdbx_description
1 polymer ?
#
loop_
_entity_poly.entity_id
_entity_poly.type
_entity_poly.pdbx_seq_one_letter_code
_entity_poly.pdbx_strand_id
1 'polypeptide(L)'
;MGVNNTMAFYEICSAVRNNGWKVFSDPTGKIGPYAVSPTDPKTWVGYDDPVMAIVKSQFILSEGLGGAFLSDISYDDFRDTCGLGVNPITTAIYNTLNGLSSTCDCVCYDN
;
A
#
# COMPACT_ATOMS: atom_id res chain seq x y z
N MET A 1 -4.39 16.83 -2.26
CA MET A 1 -4.18 17.57 -1.01
C MET A 1 -3.21 16.72 -0.20
N GLY A 2 -1.98 17.16 0.00
CA GLY A 2 -1.08 16.55 0.99
C GLY A 2 -1.25 17.32 2.30
N VAL A 3 -1.39 16.60 3.42
CA VAL A 3 -1.28 17.21 4.75
C VAL A 3 0.21 17.23 5.09
N ASN A 4 0.70 18.23 5.83
CA ASN A 4 2.11 18.24 6.22
C ASN A 4 2.49 16.89 6.88
N ASN A 5 3.55 16.27 6.38
CA ASN A 5 4.06 14.94 6.79
C ASN A 5 3.18 13.73 6.41
N THR A 6 2.26 13.83 5.43
CA THR A 6 1.56 12.67 4.86
C THR A 6 1.77 12.59 3.35
N MET A 7 1.81 11.37 2.83
CA MET A 7 1.81 11.08 1.39
C MET A 7 0.72 10.07 1.09
N ALA A 8 -0.03 10.30 0.01
CA ALA A 8 -0.98 9.33 -0.52
C ALA A 8 -0.25 8.15 -1.19
N PHE A 9 -0.91 7.00 -1.29
CA PHE A 9 -0.32 5.80 -1.90
C PHE A 9 0.13 6.06 -3.35
N TYR A 10 -0.69 6.78 -4.14
CA TYR A 10 -0.31 7.16 -5.51
C TYR A 10 0.94 8.07 -5.56
N GLU A 11 1.18 8.90 -4.54
CA GLU A 11 2.38 9.75 -4.45
C GLU A 11 3.62 8.93 -4.11
N ILE A 12 3.48 8.00 -3.16
CA ILE A 12 4.56 7.09 -2.73
C ILE A 12 4.96 6.18 -3.89
N CYS A 13 3.97 5.58 -4.55
CA CYS A 13 4.18 4.75 -5.73
C CYS A 13 4.88 5.50 -6.85
N SER A 14 4.43 6.72 -7.19
CA SER A 14 5.12 7.54 -8.19
C SER A 14 6.56 7.87 -7.78
N ALA A 15 6.79 8.17 -6.50
CA ALA A 15 8.13 8.46 -5.99
C ALA A 15 9.08 7.26 -6.13
N VAL A 16 8.57 6.07 -5.91
CA VAL A 16 9.31 4.82 -6.10
C VAL A 16 9.56 4.55 -7.58
N ARG A 17 8.51 4.47 -8.40
CA ARG A 17 8.62 4.06 -9.81
C ARG A 17 9.40 5.06 -10.65
N ASN A 18 9.19 6.36 -10.40
CA ASN A 18 9.67 7.41 -11.30
C ASN A 18 10.81 8.23 -10.70
N ASN A 19 10.93 8.30 -9.36
CA ASN A 19 11.91 9.19 -8.69
C ASN A 19 12.99 8.41 -7.92
N GLY A 20 13.06 7.08 -8.08
CA GLY A 20 14.15 6.25 -7.56
C GLY A 20 14.17 6.10 -6.03
N TRP A 21 13.03 6.25 -5.37
CA TRP A 21 12.93 5.97 -3.93
C TRP A 21 13.20 4.51 -3.65
N LYS A 22 14.01 4.25 -2.62
CA LYS A 22 14.40 2.89 -2.23
C LYS A 22 13.41 2.34 -1.23
N VAL A 23 12.91 1.14 -1.48
CA VAL A 23 11.93 0.47 -0.62
C VAL A 23 12.57 -0.63 0.20
N PHE A 24 12.14 -0.69 1.44
CA PHE A 24 12.59 -1.65 2.43
C PHE A 24 11.36 -2.30 3.03
N SER A 25 11.31 -3.63 2.91
CA SER A 25 10.23 -4.45 3.47
C SER A 25 10.72 -5.17 4.71
N ASP A 26 9.82 -5.38 5.68
CA ASP A 26 10.12 -6.20 6.85
C ASP A 26 10.05 -7.70 6.48
N PRO A 27 11.16 -8.46 6.62
CA PRO A 27 11.17 -9.89 6.29
C PRO A 27 10.26 -10.71 7.21
N THR A 28 9.83 -10.17 8.36
CA THR A 28 8.88 -10.86 9.23
C THR A 28 7.42 -10.66 8.83
N GLY A 29 7.14 -9.73 7.91
CA GLY A 29 5.79 -9.41 7.44
C GLY A 29 4.88 -8.79 8.51
N LYS A 30 5.44 -8.24 9.59
CA LYS A 30 4.68 -7.66 10.72
C LYS A 30 4.36 -6.19 10.51
N ILE A 31 5.12 -5.50 9.65
CA ILE A 31 4.89 -4.10 9.28
C ILE A 31 4.87 -3.95 7.77
N GLY A 32 4.14 -2.93 7.31
CA GLY A 32 4.20 -2.46 5.93
C GLY A 32 5.59 -1.96 5.54
N PRO A 33 5.85 -1.79 4.24
CA PRO A 33 7.11 -1.27 3.75
C PRO A 33 7.34 0.19 4.17
N TYR A 34 8.60 0.63 4.05
CA TYR A 34 8.94 2.03 4.06
C TYR A 34 9.83 2.38 2.87
N ALA A 35 9.73 3.63 2.40
CA ALA A 35 10.51 4.14 1.29
C ALA A 35 11.36 5.34 1.73
N VAL A 36 12.59 5.42 1.24
CA VAL A 36 13.56 6.48 1.57
C VAL A 36 13.91 7.27 0.32
N SER A 37 13.87 8.60 0.42
CA SER A 37 14.24 9.50 -0.66
C SER A 37 15.73 9.37 -1.01
N PRO A 38 16.09 9.32 -2.31
CA PRO A 38 17.49 9.24 -2.72
C PRO A 38 18.21 10.59 -2.58
N THR A 39 17.48 11.71 -2.58
CA THR A 39 18.05 13.07 -2.56
C THR A 39 18.02 13.72 -1.17
N ASP A 40 17.15 13.25 -0.27
CA ASP A 40 17.10 13.69 1.13
C ASP A 40 16.92 12.49 2.06
N PRO A 41 18.03 11.91 2.58
CA PRO A 41 17.99 10.73 3.44
C PRO A 41 17.20 10.89 4.75
N LYS A 42 16.88 12.14 5.15
CA LYS A 42 16.04 12.40 6.34
C LYS A 42 14.55 12.23 6.02
N THR A 43 14.20 12.24 4.74
CA THR A 43 12.84 12.04 4.25
C THR A 43 12.60 10.56 3.97
N TRP A 44 11.74 9.96 4.78
CA TRP A 44 11.26 8.59 4.63
C TRP A 44 9.75 8.53 4.90
N VAL A 45 9.08 7.54 4.35
CA VAL A 45 7.65 7.31 4.55
C VAL A 45 7.38 5.84 4.79
N GLY A 46 6.67 5.51 5.86
CA GLY A 46 6.09 4.19 6.09
C GLY A 46 4.65 4.16 5.59
N TYR A 47 4.23 3.08 4.96
CA TYR A 47 2.91 2.94 4.35
C TYR A 47 2.48 1.48 4.28
N ASP A 48 1.19 1.27 4.01
CA ASP A 48 0.69 -0.05 3.63
C ASP A 48 0.58 -0.13 2.11
N ASP A 49 1.09 -1.21 1.54
CA ASP A 49 0.87 -1.59 0.14
C ASP A 49 -0.28 -2.63 0.04
N PRO A 50 -0.69 -3.04 -1.17
CA PRO A 50 -1.73 -4.06 -1.32
C PRO A 50 -1.42 -5.37 -0.59
N VAL A 51 -0.15 -5.76 -0.49
CA VAL A 51 0.28 -6.97 0.23
C VAL A 51 -0.02 -6.84 1.72
N MET A 52 0.36 -5.73 2.34
CA MET A 52 0.08 -5.47 3.76
C MET A 52 -1.42 -5.30 4.03
N ALA A 53 -2.17 -4.74 3.08
CA ALA A 53 -3.62 -4.68 3.16
C ALA A 53 -4.27 -6.08 3.19
N ILE A 54 -3.73 -7.04 2.44
CA ILE A 54 -4.16 -8.45 2.49
C ILE A 54 -3.83 -9.06 3.84
N VAL A 55 -2.61 -8.88 4.36
CA VAL A 55 -2.20 -9.41 5.67
C VAL A 55 -3.14 -8.91 6.77
N LYS A 56 -3.44 -7.61 6.80
CA LYS A 56 -4.38 -7.01 7.77
C LYS A 56 -5.81 -7.51 7.56
N SER A 57 -6.23 -7.74 6.32
CA SER A 57 -7.56 -8.29 6.02
C SER A 57 -7.69 -9.75 6.43
N GLN A 58 -6.63 -10.55 6.29
CA GLN A 58 -6.58 -11.92 6.82
C GLN A 58 -6.65 -11.93 8.35
N PHE A 59 -6.01 -10.98 9.02
CA PHE A 59 -6.13 -10.81 10.47
C PHE A 59 -7.57 -10.49 10.91
N ILE A 60 -8.27 -9.62 10.18
CA ILE A 60 -9.70 -9.34 10.42
C ILE A 60 -10.53 -10.63 10.37
N LEU A 61 -10.28 -11.48 9.37
CA LEU A 61 -10.97 -12.76 9.24
C LEU A 61 -10.58 -13.76 10.34
N SER A 62 -9.30 -13.86 10.70
CA SER A 62 -8.84 -14.82 11.71
C SER A 62 -9.36 -14.50 13.11
N GLU A 63 -9.51 -13.22 13.44
CA GLU A 63 -10.04 -12.75 14.71
C GLU A 63 -11.57 -12.62 14.72
N GLY A 64 -12.25 -12.85 13.60
CA GLY A 64 -13.70 -12.72 13.49
C GLY A 64 -14.21 -11.28 13.68
N LEU A 65 -13.43 -10.28 13.25
CA LEU A 65 -13.81 -8.87 13.34
C LEU A 65 -14.85 -8.50 12.27
N GLY A 66 -15.60 -7.42 12.50
CA GLY A 66 -16.74 -7.03 11.65
C GLY A 66 -16.38 -6.46 10.27
N GLY A 67 -15.12 -6.12 10.02
CA GLY A 67 -14.66 -5.57 8.74
C GLY A 67 -13.46 -4.62 8.89
N ALA A 68 -13.11 -3.96 7.79
CA ALA A 68 -12.04 -2.96 7.73
C ALA A 68 -12.60 -1.53 7.62
N PHE A 69 -11.88 -0.56 8.17
CA PHE A 69 -12.09 0.86 7.91
C PHE A 69 -10.88 1.42 7.14
N LEU A 70 -11.13 2.15 6.06
CA LEU A 70 -10.10 2.76 5.22
C LEU A 70 -10.19 4.29 5.32
N SER A 71 -9.07 4.94 5.62
CA SER A 71 -8.95 6.41 5.71
C SER A 71 -7.84 6.91 4.79
N ASP A 72 -8.12 7.55 3.66
CA ASP A 72 -9.42 7.59 2.97
C ASP A 72 -9.25 7.16 1.50
N ILE A 73 -10.36 6.95 0.80
CA ILE A 73 -10.35 6.45 -0.59
C ILE A 73 -9.61 7.37 -1.56
N SER A 74 -9.51 8.67 -1.27
CA SER A 74 -8.77 9.63 -2.13
C SER A 74 -7.25 9.51 -2.00
N TYR A 75 -6.76 8.77 -1.00
CA TYR A 75 -5.34 8.48 -0.81
C TYR A 75 -4.91 7.17 -1.48
N ASP A 76 -5.85 6.37 -1.99
CA ASP A 76 -5.56 5.20 -2.83
C ASP A 76 -5.24 5.63 -4.27
N ASP A 77 -4.71 4.74 -5.09
CA ASP A 77 -4.49 5.02 -6.52
C ASP A 77 -5.79 4.87 -7.33
N PHE A 78 -6.71 5.82 -7.13
CA PHE A 78 -8.02 5.86 -7.78
C PHE A 78 -7.95 6.15 -9.30
N ARG A 79 -6.75 6.36 -9.85
CA ARG A 79 -6.50 6.67 -11.26
C ARG A 79 -5.64 5.64 -11.99
N ASP A 80 -5.25 4.56 -11.31
CA ASP A 80 -4.35 3.54 -11.86
C ASP A 80 -3.07 4.14 -12.47
N THR A 81 -2.49 5.12 -11.76
CA THR A 81 -1.22 5.75 -12.14
C THR A 81 -0.03 4.84 -11.84
N CYS A 82 -0.23 3.86 -10.97
CA CYS A 82 0.76 2.87 -10.56
C CYS A 82 0.76 1.62 -11.41
N GLY A 83 -0.23 1.41 -12.29
CA GLY A 83 -0.38 0.19 -13.08
C GLY A 83 -0.73 -1.05 -12.24
N LEU A 84 -1.32 -0.85 -11.06
CA LEU A 84 -1.78 -1.91 -10.16
C LEU A 84 -3.30 -2.12 -10.22
N GLY A 85 -3.97 -1.43 -11.15
CA GLY A 85 -5.42 -1.32 -11.19
C GLY A 85 -5.93 -0.14 -10.38
N VAL A 86 -7.22 0.19 -10.58
CA VAL A 86 -7.88 1.27 -9.85
C VAL A 86 -8.15 0.86 -8.40
N ASN A 87 -7.77 1.74 -7.45
CA ASN A 87 -7.91 1.53 -6.02
C ASN A 87 -7.29 0.19 -5.55
N PRO A 88 -5.98 -0.02 -5.75
CA PRO A 88 -5.35 -1.31 -5.51
C PRO A 88 -5.41 -1.74 -4.03
N ILE A 89 -5.28 -0.81 -3.08
CA ILE A 89 -5.39 -1.14 -1.64
C ILE A 89 -6.84 -1.53 -1.31
N THR A 90 -7.80 -0.73 -1.75
CA THR A 90 -9.23 -0.97 -1.48
C THR A 90 -9.69 -2.30 -2.10
N THR A 91 -9.24 -2.59 -3.32
CA THR A 91 -9.54 -3.83 -4.04
C THR A 91 -8.95 -5.04 -3.31
N ALA A 92 -7.72 -4.93 -2.81
CA ALA A 92 -7.08 -5.99 -2.03
C ALA A 92 -7.85 -6.32 -0.74
N ILE A 93 -8.33 -5.29 -0.02
CA ILE A 93 -9.19 -5.46 1.16
C ILE A 93 -10.51 -6.15 0.77
N TYR A 94 -11.20 -5.63 -0.24
CA TYR A 94 -12.48 -6.17 -0.70
C TYR A 94 -12.37 -7.64 -1.09
N ASN A 95 -11.40 -7.99 -1.92
CA ASN A 95 -11.23 -9.36 -2.39
C ASN A 95 -10.94 -10.30 -1.23
N THR A 96 -10.05 -9.92 -0.31
CA THR A 96 -9.68 -10.76 0.83
C THR A 96 -10.87 -11.02 1.73
N LEU A 97 -11.63 -9.98 2.10
CA LEU A 97 -12.79 -10.13 2.97
C LEU A 97 -13.95 -10.91 2.34
N ASN A 98 -14.00 -11.00 1.01
CA ASN A 98 -15.01 -11.77 0.27
C ASN A 98 -14.50 -13.15 -0.21
N GLY A 99 -13.29 -13.56 0.20
CA GLY A 99 -12.71 -14.85 -0.20
C GLY A 99 -12.39 -14.96 -1.69
N LEU A 100 -12.24 -13.83 -2.39
CA LEU A 100 -11.85 -13.78 -3.79
C LEU A 100 -10.33 -13.94 -3.90
N SER A 101 -9.88 -14.91 -4.71
CA SER A 101 -8.46 -15.12 -4.97
C SER A 101 -7.87 -13.89 -5.66
N SER A 102 -6.99 -13.20 -4.95
CA SER A 102 -6.14 -12.15 -5.50
C SER A 102 -4.75 -12.76 -5.67
N THR A 103 -4.33 -13.03 -6.90
CA THR A 103 -2.91 -13.33 -7.18
C THR A 103 -2.13 -12.05 -6.98
N CYS A 104 -1.39 -11.97 -5.89
CA CYS A 104 -0.77 -10.72 -5.45
C CYS A 104 0.59 -10.51 -6.13
N ASP A 105 0.58 -10.18 -7.42
CA ASP A 105 1.71 -9.51 -8.09
C ASP A 105 1.46 -7.99 -8.05
N CYS A 106 1.06 -7.47 -6.88
CA CYS A 106 0.52 -6.11 -6.72
C CYS A 106 1.51 -5.15 -6.03
N VAL A 107 2.80 -5.24 -6.36
CA VAL A 107 3.85 -4.49 -5.67
C VAL A 107 4.41 -3.41 -6.59
N CYS A 108 4.54 -2.17 -6.10
CA CYS A 108 5.09 -1.04 -6.86
C CYS A 108 6.62 -1.13 -7.10
N TYR A 109 7.30 -2.13 -6.53
CA TYR A 109 8.77 -2.23 -6.44
C TYR A 109 9.39 -3.25 -7.40
N ASP A 110 8.57 -4.04 -8.06
CA ASP A 110 9.03 -5.03 -9.04
C ASP A 110 9.08 -4.35 -10.42
N ASN A 111 10.30 -4.21 -10.95
CA ASN A 111 10.56 -3.70 -12.31
C ASN A 111 10.38 -4.79 -13.35
#